data_AF-A0A8J8CCK7-F1
#
_entry.id   AF-A0A8J8CCK7-F1
#
_cell.length_a   1.000
_cell.length_b   1.000
_cell.length_c   1.000
_cell.angle_alpha   90.00
_cell.angle_beta   90.00
_cell.angle_gamma   90.00
#
_symmetry.space_group_name_H-M   'P 1'
#
loop_
_entity.id
_entity.type
_entity.pdbx_description
1 polymer ?
#
loop_
_entity_poly.entity_id
_entity_poly.type
_entity_poly.pdbx_seq_one_letter_code
_entity_poly.pdbx_strand_id
1 'polypeptide(L)'
;EPLINVLLDRRYSAFIQLALSAVLLYFGSNLMIDSIEALSSGGLSPLSLSIIVIPVATAIPETLSAMIWAFRGRNSLAVGSIVGEKVLYATFYPGIAMLMIPWLTDTQIYISVAGTTLVSAFFYLSMRRGRMSPYALAAGLPFFLLYVLVVFAAL
;
A
#
# COMPACT_ATOMS: atom_id res chain seq x y z
N GLU A 1 -5.27 20.86 9.28
CA GLU A 1 -4.92 21.14 10.68
C GLU A 1 -4.95 19.83 11.47
N PRO A 2 -4.09 19.65 12.48
CA PRO A 2 -4.14 18.51 13.40
C PRO A 2 -5.55 18.36 13.99
N LEU A 3 -6.18 17.19 13.82
CA LEU A 3 -7.50 16.87 14.38
C LEU A 3 -7.65 17.18 15.90
N ILE A 4 -6.56 17.12 16.67
CA ILE A 4 -6.50 17.29 18.13
C ILE A 4 -6.33 18.76 18.55
N ASN A 5 -6.06 19.68 17.62
CA ASN A 5 -5.99 21.12 17.94
C ASN A 5 -7.32 21.69 18.45
N VAL A 6 -8.42 20.94 18.34
CA VAL A 6 -9.72 21.27 18.92
C VAL A 6 -9.76 20.99 20.43
N LEU A 7 -8.89 20.12 20.96
CA LEU A 7 -8.93 19.63 22.34
C LEU A 7 -7.66 19.90 23.17
N LEU A 8 -6.49 20.10 22.54
CA LEU A 8 -5.19 20.25 23.22
C LEU A 8 -4.32 21.37 22.62
N ASP A 9 -3.43 21.90 23.46
CA ASP A 9 -2.56 23.03 23.16
C ASP A 9 -1.65 22.78 21.93
N ARG A 10 -1.53 23.80 21.06
CA ARG A 10 -1.04 23.68 19.67
C ARG A 10 0.41 23.20 19.55
N ARG A 11 1.19 23.26 20.64
CA ARG A 11 2.62 22.91 20.67
C ARG A 11 2.88 21.40 20.72
N TYR A 12 2.00 20.62 21.37
CA TYR A 12 2.23 19.18 21.57
C TYR A 12 1.29 18.28 20.76
N SER A 13 0.26 18.86 20.14
CA SER A 13 -0.77 18.11 19.43
C SER A 13 -0.22 17.19 18.34
N ALA A 14 0.81 17.62 17.59
CA ALA A 14 1.44 16.80 16.56
C ALA A 14 2.15 15.55 17.14
N PHE A 15 2.89 15.70 18.24
CA PHE A 15 3.57 14.60 18.91
C PHE A 15 2.57 13.62 19.52
N ILE A 16 1.50 14.14 20.15
CA ILE A 16 0.44 13.32 20.73
C ILE A 16 -0.29 12.52 19.64
N GLN A 17 -0.60 13.16 18.51
CA GLN A 17 -1.20 12.48 17.37
C GLN A 17 -0.31 11.38 16.81
N LEU A 18 0.98 11.65 16.66
CA LEU A 18 1.93 10.67 16.16
C LEU A 18 2.02 9.47 17.11
N ALA A 19 2.18 9.71 18.40
CA ALA A 19 2.21 8.65 19.42
C ALA A 19 0.89 7.84 19.44
N LEU A 20 -0.26 8.52 19.47
CA LEU A 20 -1.56 7.87 19.46
C LEU A 20 -1.77 7.04 18.19
N SER A 21 -1.39 7.58 17.03
CA SER A 21 -1.51 6.89 15.75
C SER A 21 -0.65 5.63 15.70
N ALA A 22 0.58 5.67 16.24
CA ALA A 22 1.46 4.52 16.32
C ALA A 22 0.88 3.42 17.22
N VAL A 23 0.31 3.80 18.38
CA VAL A 23 -0.34 2.86 19.30
C VAL A 23 -1.57 2.22 18.64
N LEU A 24 -2.43 3.01 18.00
CA LEU A 24 -3.60 2.50 17.28
C LEU A 24 -3.20 1.57 16.12
N LEU A 25 -2.12 1.89 15.40
CA LEU A 25 -1.61 1.05 14.32
C LEU A 25 -1.12 -0.30 14.84
N TYR A 26 -0.40 -0.32 15.97
CA TYR A 26 0.06 -1.54 16.62
C TYR A 26 -1.11 -2.45 17.01
N PHE A 27 -2.07 -1.93 17.78
CA PHE A 27 -3.23 -2.73 18.20
C PHE A 27 -4.12 -3.13 17.01
N GLY A 28 -4.31 -2.23 16.03
CA GLY A 28 -5.06 -2.53 14.81
C GLY A 28 -4.41 -3.64 13.99
N SER A 29 -3.07 -3.67 13.92
CA SER A 29 -2.35 -4.75 13.22
C SER A 29 -2.51 -6.10 13.91
N ASN A 30 -2.46 -6.15 15.25
CA ASN A 30 -2.68 -7.39 16.01
C ASN A 30 -4.11 -7.90 15.81
N LEU A 31 -5.12 -7.03 15.94
CA LEU A 31 -6.53 -7.41 15.71
C LEU A 31 -6.76 -7.92 14.27
N MET A 32 -6.06 -7.36 13.29
CA MET A 32 -6.14 -7.83 11.91
C MET A 32 -5.56 -9.24 11.76
N ILE A 33 -4.42 -9.52 12.39
CA ILE A 33 -3.79 -10.85 12.38
C ILE A 33 -4.72 -11.86 13.06
N ASP A 34 -5.24 -11.55 14.25
CA ASP A 34 -6.18 -12.42 14.97
C ASP A 34 -7.44 -12.72 14.13
N SER A 35 -7.93 -11.72 13.38
CA SER A 35 -9.08 -11.88 12.49
C SER A 35 -8.77 -12.78 11.29
N ILE A 36 -7.56 -12.69 10.73
CA ILE A 36 -7.10 -13.57 9.64
C ILE A 36 -6.99 -15.01 10.15
N GLU A 37 -6.42 -15.22 11.34
CA GLU A 37 -6.33 -16.54 11.97
C GLU A 37 -7.73 -17.12 12.24
N ALA A 38 -8.66 -16.31 12.76
CA ALA A 38 -10.04 -16.74 12.95
C ALA A 38 -10.75 -17.10 11.64
N LEU A 39 -10.50 -16.38 10.55
CA LEU A 39 -11.05 -16.72 9.23
C LEU A 39 -10.44 -18.00 8.66
N SER A 40 -9.18 -18.31 9.00
CA SER A 40 -8.48 -19.49 8.50
C SER A 40 -9.08 -20.81 8.99
N SER A 41 -9.83 -20.79 10.09
CA SER A 41 -10.56 -21.98 10.57
C SER A 41 -11.65 -22.46 9.59
N GLY A 42 -12.01 -21.64 8.59
CA GLY A 42 -12.92 -21.98 7.50
C GLY A 42 -12.30 -22.78 6.35
N GLY A 43 -11.05 -23.23 6.47
CA GLY A 43 -10.35 -24.04 5.45
C GLY A 43 -9.49 -23.23 4.47
N LEU A 44 -9.35 -21.91 4.68
CA LEU A 44 -8.48 -21.04 3.90
C LEU A 44 -7.12 -20.91 4.61
N SER A 45 -6.01 -21.00 3.88
CA SER A 45 -4.68 -20.81 4.47
C SER A 45 -4.52 -19.38 5.01
N PRO A 46 -3.98 -19.21 6.24
CA PRO A 46 -3.65 -17.88 6.78
C PRO A 46 -2.74 -17.09 5.86
N LEU A 47 -1.83 -17.76 5.14
CA LEU A 47 -0.91 -17.12 4.20
C LEU A 47 -1.63 -16.52 2.99
N SER A 48 -2.57 -17.26 2.41
CA SER A 48 -3.36 -16.81 1.25
C SER A 48 -4.26 -15.62 1.62
N LEU A 49 -4.85 -15.64 2.81
CA LEU A 49 -5.61 -14.49 3.32
C LEU A 49 -4.68 -13.29 3.58
N SER A 50 -3.53 -13.52 4.20
CA SER A 50 -2.57 -12.46 4.53
C SER A 50 -2.05 -11.73 3.29
N ILE A 51 -1.70 -12.46 2.23
CA ILE A 51 -1.12 -11.88 1.01
C ILE A 51 -2.14 -11.02 0.22
N ILE A 52 -3.44 -11.13 0.54
CA ILE A 52 -4.53 -10.34 -0.07
C ILE A 52 -5.00 -9.23 0.87
N VAL A 53 -5.33 -9.57 2.12
CA VAL A 53 -5.97 -8.67 3.08
C VAL A 53 -4.99 -7.60 3.55
N ILE A 54 -3.74 -7.97 3.85
CA ILE A 54 -2.75 -7.03 4.40
C ILE A 54 -2.47 -5.89 3.40
N PRO A 55 -2.12 -6.14 2.12
CA PRO A 55 -1.87 -5.06 1.18
C PRO A 55 -3.06 -4.13 0.97
N VAL A 56 -4.30 -4.64 1.04
CA VAL A 56 -5.52 -3.83 0.94
C VAL A 56 -5.68 -2.96 2.19
N ALA A 57 -5.55 -3.57 3.38
CA ALA A 57 -5.68 -2.86 4.66
C ALA A 57 -4.65 -1.74 4.80
N THR A 58 -3.40 -1.97 4.36
CA THR A 58 -2.30 -1.00 4.38
C THR A 58 -2.24 -0.10 3.14
N ALA A 59 -3.25 -0.10 2.28
CA ALA A 59 -3.37 0.85 1.17
C ALA A 59 -4.53 1.83 1.39
N ILE A 60 -5.51 1.46 2.23
CA ILE A 60 -6.67 2.29 2.53
C ILE A 60 -6.27 3.61 3.20
N PRO A 61 -5.53 3.63 4.33
CA PRO A 61 -5.14 4.87 5.00
C PRO A 61 -4.40 5.87 4.09
N GLU A 62 -3.52 5.36 3.25
CA GLU A 62 -2.65 6.10 2.36
C GLU A 62 -3.45 6.69 1.19
N THR A 63 -4.35 5.88 0.63
CA THR A 63 -5.31 6.34 -0.40
C THR A 63 -6.22 7.42 0.17
N LEU A 64 -6.69 7.26 1.40
CA LEU A 64 -7.52 8.27 2.08
C LEU A 64 -6.79 9.60 2.25
N SER A 65 -5.51 9.60 2.62
CA SER A 65 -4.71 10.83 2.71
C SER A 65 -4.71 11.59 1.38
N ALA A 66 -4.44 10.90 0.28
CA ALA A 66 -4.47 11.50 -1.06
C ALA A 66 -5.87 12.00 -1.46
N MET A 67 -6.92 11.24 -1.17
CA MET A 67 -8.31 11.65 -1.42
C MET A 67 -8.68 12.91 -0.65
N ILE A 68 -8.30 13.02 0.63
CA ILE A 68 -8.54 14.21 1.45
C ILE A 68 -7.87 15.44 0.81
N TRP A 69 -6.65 15.31 0.29
CA TRP A 69 -5.98 16.41 -0.40
C TRP A 69 -6.67 16.78 -1.72
N ALA A 70 -7.11 15.78 -2.49
CA ALA A 70 -7.84 16.00 -3.72
C ALA A 70 -9.18 16.72 -3.48
N PHE A 71 -9.96 16.28 -2.48
CA PHE A 71 -11.22 16.92 -2.10
C PHE A 71 -11.04 18.35 -1.58
N ARG A 72 -9.87 18.67 -1.05
CA ARG A 72 -9.50 20.04 -0.65
C ARG A 72 -8.97 20.91 -1.80
N GLY A 73 -9.06 20.44 -3.05
CA GLY A 73 -8.54 21.14 -4.23
C GLY A 73 -7.02 21.22 -4.30
N ARG A 74 -6.29 20.43 -3.48
CA ARG A 74 -4.83 20.45 -3.41
C ARG A 74 -4.24 19.30 -4.23
N ASN A 75 -4.44 19.36 -5.54
CA ASN A 75 -4.07 18.29 -6.47
C ASN A 75 -2.57 17.97 -6.47
N SER A 76 -1.69 18.96 -6.31
CA SER A 76 -0.24 18.73 -6.22
C SER A 76 0.15 17.91 -4.98
N LEU A 77 -0.50 18.18 -3.84
CA LEU A 77 -0.29 17.41 -2.61
C LEU A 77 -0.90 16.02 -2.69
N ALA A 78 -2.07 15.88 -3.33
CA ALA A 78 -2.69 14.58 -3.56
C ALA A 78 -1.78 13.67 -4.39
N VAL A 79 -1.27 14.17 -5.52
CA VAL A 79 -0.33 13.43 -6.38
C VAL A 79 0.97 13.16 -5.65
N GLY A 80 1.53 14.15 -4.94
CA GLY A 80 2.75 13.98 -4.15
C GLY A 80 2.61 12.88 -3.08
N SER A 81 1.46 12.80 -2.42
CA SER A 81 1.16 11.76 -1.44
C SER A 81 1.15 10.36 -2.06
N ILE A 82 0.42 10.17 -3.18
CA ILE A 82 0.31 8.87 -3.85
C ILE A 82 1.68 8.43 -4.39
N VAL A 83 2.36 9.32 -5.11
CA VAL A 83 3.63 8.99 -5.76
C VAL A 83 4.73 8.75 -4.72
N GLY A 84 4.80 9.58 -3.68
CA GLY A 84 5.81 9.47 -2.62
C GLY A 84 5.76 8.12 -1.90
N GLU A 85 4.56 7.64 -1.58
CA GLU A 85 4.36 6.33 -0.96
C GLU A 85 4.86 5.19 -1.87
N LYS A 86 4.53 5.21 -3.17
CA LYS A 86 5.01 4.17 -4.10
C LYS A 86 6.51 4.18 -4.28
N VAL A 87 7.15 5.35 -4.23
CA VAL A 87 8.61 5.46 -4.21
C VAL A 87 9.18 4.82 -2.95
N LEU A 88 8.60 5.05 -1.77
CA LEU A 88 9.03 4.40 -0.53
C LEU A 88 8.90 2.88 -0.60
N TYR A 89 7.77 2.34 -1.10
CA TYR A 89 7.57 0.89 -1.28
C TYR A 89 8.52 0.26 -2.28
N ALA A 90 8.91 0.96 -3.34
CA ALA A 90 9.85 0.43 -4.32
C ALA A 90 11.32 0.51 -3.88
N THR A 91 11.67 1.43 -2.97
CA THR A 91 13.07 1.76 -2.66
C THR A 91 13.43 1.56 -1.19
N PHE A 92 12.79 2.30 -0.30
CA PHE A 92 13.20 2.39 1.10
C PHE A 92 13.00 1.09 1.87
N TYR A 93 11.79 0.52 1.84
CA TYR A 93 11.51 -0.70 2.59
C TYR A 93 12.28 -1.92 2.05
N PRO A 94 12.31 -2.19 0.71
CA PRO A 94 13.13 -3.26 0.17
C PRO A 94 14.63 -3.02 0.41
N GLY A 95 15.10 -1.78 0.32
CA GLY A 95 16.48 -1.42 0.59
C GLY A 95 16.92 -1.74 2.02
N ILE A 96 16.09 -1.43 3.02
CA ILE A 96 16.36 -1.82 4.42
C ILE A 96 16.32 -3.34 4.57
N ALA A 97 15.32 -4.01 3.98
CA ALA A 97 15.22 -5.46 4.05
C ALA A 97 16.43 -6.17 3.38
N MET A 98 16.99 -5.59 2.32
CA MET A 98 18.25 -6.01 1.68
C MET A 98 19.47 -5.90 2.56
N LEU A 99 19.51 -4.93 3.47
CA LEU A 99 20.61 -4.76 4.41
C LEU A 99 20.51 -5.69 5.63
N MET A 100 19.29 -6.06 6.03
CA MET A 100 19.04 -6.76 7.31
C MET A 100 19.00 -8.28 7.20
N ILE A 101 18.59 -8.83 6.05
CA ILE A 101 18.29 -10.27 5.90
C ILE A 101 19.05 -10.79 4.68
N PRO A 102 19.63 -12.00 4.69
CA PRO A 102 20.20 -12.62 3.49
C PRO A 102 19.10 -12.95 2.47
N TRP A 103 19.31 -12.55 1.21
CA TRP A 103 18.33 -12.75 0.14
C TRP A 103 18.62 -13.99 -0.67
N LEU A 104 17.62 -14.86 -0.80
CA LEU A 104 17.63 -15.96 -1.76
C LEU A 104 17.12 -15.40 -3.09
N THR A 105 18.06 -15.05 -3.96
CA THR A 105 17.74 -14.60 -5.32
C THR A 105 17.36 -15.79 -6.19
N ASP A 106 16.06 -16.02 -6.32
CA ASP A 106 15.50 -16.99 -7.26
C ASP A 106 15.08 -16.30 -8.57
N THR A 107 14.97 -17.08 -9.64
CA THR A 107 14.49 -16.68 -10.97
C THR A 107 13.17 -15.92 -10.88
N GLN A 108 12.29 -16.30 -9.94
CA GLN A 108 11.00 -15.66 -9.72
C GLN A 108 11.12 -14.18 -9.30
N ILE A 109 12.14 -13.84 -8.51
CA ILE A 109 12.38 -12.44 -8.10
C ILE A 109 12.81 -11.61 -9.32
N TYR A 110 13.71 -12.14 -10.15
CA TYR A 110 14.14 -11.45 -11.36
C TYR A 110 12.98 -11.22 -12.35
N ILE A 111 12.11 -12.22 -12.52
CA ILE A 111 10.90 -12.09 -13.36
C ILE A 111 9.98 -11.00 -12.79
N SER A 112 9.75 -10.99 -11.48
CA SER A 112 8.91 -9.98 -10.83
C SER A 112 9.47 -8.56 -10.96
N VAL A 113 10.78 -8.39 -10.76
CA VAL A 113 11.45 -7.09 -10.89
C VAL A 113 11.44 -6.61 -12.34
N ALA A 114 11.77 -7.48 -13.30
CA ALA A 114 11.74 -7.16 -14.72
C ALA A 114 10.32 -6.80 -15.19
N GLY A 115 9.33 -7.61 -14.81
CA GLY A 115 7.93 -7.38 -15.14
C GLY A 115 7.42 -6.05 -14.59
N THR A 116 7.64 -5.80 -13.30
CA THR A 116 7.26 -4.53 -12.66
C THR A 116 7.94 -3.34 -13.33
N THR A 117 9.23 -3.43 -13.62
CA THR A 117 10.01 -2.36 -14.27
C THR A 117 9.48 -2.05 -15.67
N LEU A 118 9.17 -3.09 -16.47
CA LEU A 118 8.61 -2.91 -17.82
C LEU A 118 7.24 -2.26 -17.79
N VAL A 119 6.36 -2.70 -16.88
CA VAL A 119 5.02 -2.12 -16.70
C VAL A 119 5.15 -0.66 -16.25
N SER A 120 6.00 -0.36 -15.26
CA SER A 120 6.25 1.01 -14.81
C SER A 120 6.82 1.90 -15.92
N ALA A 121 7.74 1.39 -16.75
CA ALA A 121 8.28 2.11 -17.89
C ALA A 121 7.21 2.41 -18.95
N PHE A 122 6.34 1.45 -19.24
CA PHE A 122 5.20 1.64 -20.13
C PHE A 122 4.25 2.75 -19.63
N PHE A 123 3.89 2.72 -18.35
CA PHE A 123 3.07 3.77 -17.74
C PHE A 123 3.75 5.14 -17.80
N TYR A 124 5.05 5.19 -17.49
CA TYR A 124 5.84 6.41 -17.54
C TYR A 124 5.87 7.04 -18.94
N LEU A 125 6.16 6.25 -19.98
CA LEU A 125 6.18 6.72 -21.36
C LEU A 125 4.78 7.16 -21.83
N SER A 126 3.74 6.45 -21.40
CA SER A 126 2.35 6.79 -21.71
C SER A 126 1.92 8.11 -21.05
N MET A 127 2.36 8.36 -19.81
CA MET A 127 2.17 9.63 -19.11
C MET A 127 2.89 10.78 -19.83
N ARG A 128 4.15 10.59 -20.24
CA ARG A 128 4.92 11.61 -20.98
C ARG A 128 4.26 12.02 -22.31
N ARG A 129 3.53 11.11 -22.95
CA ARG A 129 2.80 11.38 -24.20
C ARG A 129 1.44 12.05 -23.99
N GLY A 130 1.02 12.27 -22.74
CA GLY A 130 -0.28 12.89 -22.40
C GLY A 130 -1.50 12.02 -22.74
N ARG A 131 -1.32 10.72 -23.01
CA ARG A 131 -2.39 9.81 -23.50
C ARG A 131 -3.01 8.96 -22.39
N MET A 132 -2.96 9.43 -21.15
CA MET A 132 -3.49 8.68 -20.00
C MET A 132 -5.00 8.82 -19.92
N SER A 133 -5.70 7.88 -20.54
CA SER A 133 -7.13 7.67 -20.29
C SER A 133 -7.35 7.03 -18.91
N PRO A 134 -8.42 7.35 -18.17
CA PRO A 134 -8.78 6.66 -16.92
C PRO A 134 -8.86 5.14 -17.07
N TYR A 135 -9.23 4.64 -18.25
CA TYR A 135 -9.27 3.20 -18.54
C TYR A 135 -7.88 2.57 -18.59
N ALA A 136 -6.86 3.30 -19.04
CA ALA A 136 -5.49 2.82 -19.04
C ALA A 136 -4.94 2.69 -17.61
N LEU A 137 -5.36 3.57 -16.70
CA LEU A 137 -5.05 3.47 -15.27
C LEU A 137 -5.80 2.32 -14.60
N ALA A 138 -7.05 2.08 -14.98
CA ALA A 138 -7.86 0.96 -14.49
C ALA A 138 -7.42 -0.41 -15.04
N ALA A 139 -6.54 -0.44 -16.05
CA ALA A 139 -6.08 -1.69 -16.68
C ALA A 139 -5.37 -2.65 -15.72
N GLY A 140 -4.86 -2.16 -14.58
CA GLY A 140 -4.29 -3.00 -13.52
C GLY A 140 -5.32 -3.79 -12.71
N LEU A 141 -6.58 -3.34 -12.67
CA LEU A 141 -7.62 -3.94 -11.84
C LEU A 141 -7.97 -5.39 -12.25
N PRO A 142 -8.13 -5.72 -13.55
CA PRO A 142 -8.30 -7.11 -13.98
C PRO A 142 -7.15 -8.03 -13.55
N PHE A 143 -5.90 -7.56 -13.60
CA PHE A 143 -4.75 -8.36 -13.17
C PHE A 143 -4.76 -8.59 -11.66
N PHE A 144 -5.15 -7.58 -10.88
CA PHE A 144 -5.31 -7.74 -9.43
C PHE A 144 -6.44 -8.73 -9.09
N LEU A 145 -7.59 -8.63 -9.76
CA LEU A 145 -8.70 -9.57 -9.57
C LEU A 145 -8.30 -10.99 -9.98
N LEU A 146 -7.59 -11.15 -11.10
CA LEU A 146 -7.04 -12.44 -11.51
C LEU A 146 -6.07 -12.99 -10.46
N TYR A 147 -5.18 -12.16 -9.92
CA TYR A 147 -4.27 -12.54 -8.85
C TYR A 147 -5.02 -13.05 -7.62
N VAL A 148 -6.04 -12.32 -7.17
CA VAL A 148 -6.91 -12.73 -6.05
C VAL A 148 -7.56 -14.07 -6.35
N LEU A 149 -8.13 -14.25 -7.55
CA LEU A 149 -8.77 -15.50 -7.95
C LEU A 149 -7.78 -16.68 -7.97
N VAL A 150 -6.57 -16.48 -8.49
CA VAL A 150 -5.53 -17.52 -8.51
C VAL A 150 -5.11 -17.91 -7.09
N VAL A 151 -4.92 -16.95 -6.19
CA VAL A 151 -4.57 -17.22 -4.79
C VAL A 151 -5.67 -17.99 -4.07
N PHE A 152 -6.95 -17.66 -4.32
CA PHE A 152 -8.07 -18.39 -3.75
C PHE A 152 -8.34 -19.75 -4.41
N ALA A 153 -8.01 -19.93 -5.69
CA ALA A 153 -8.16 -21.21 -6.41
C ALA A 153 -7.00 -22.18 -6.15
N ALA A 154 -5.87 -21.68 -5.65
CA ALA A 154 -4.74 -22.49 -5.21
C ALA A 154 -4.88 -23.02 -3.77
N LEU A 155 -6.03 -22.76 -3.13
CA LEU A 155 -6.48 -23.32 -1.84
C LEU A 155 -7.29 -24.60 -2.07
#